data_AF-T2KNZ2-F1
#
_entry.id   AF-T2KNZ2-F1
#
_cell.length_a   1.000
_cell.length_b   1.000
_cell.length_c   1.000
_cell.angle_alpha   90.00
_cell.angle_beta   90.00
_cell.angle_gamma   90.00
#
_symmetry.space_group_name_H-M   'P 1'
#
loop_
_entity.id
_entity.type
_entity.pdbx_description
1 polymer ?
#
loop_
_entity_poly.entity_id
_entity_poly.type
_entity_poly.pdbx_seq_one_letter_code
_entity_poly.pdbx_strand_id
1 'polypeptide(L)'
;MTGTLISLISISIGILGANLMGYLKKEYSFGFTGNTLVGVFGSIFLIKTFGRLGFDPWAIMYADGFNGFRLLVNLLLSALGGALGLIVVKMMYNKLNA
;
A
#
# COMPACT_ATOMS: atom_id res chain seq x y z
N MET A 1 10.29 -13.56 12.88
CA MET A 1 9.36 -14.03 11.82
C MET A 1 7.99 -13.33 11.83
N THR A 2 7.71 -12.49 12.81
CA THR A 2 6.46 -11.72 12.94
C THR A 2 6.44 -10.46 12.08
N GLY A 3 7.60 -9.84 11.78
CA GLY A 3 7.71 -8.74 10.81
C GLY A 3 7.25 -9.11 9.39
N THR A 4 7.53 -10.33 8.92
CA THR A 4 7.04 -10.85 7.64
C THR A 4 5.51 -10.98 7.59
N LEU A 5 4.87 -11.37 8.70
CA LEU A 5 3.42 -11.44 8.79
C LEU A 5 2.80 -10.04 8.69
N ILE A 6 3.40 -9.05 9.39
CA ILE A 6 2.98 -7.65 9.32
C ILE A 6 3.10 -7.13 7.87
N SER A 7 4.20 -7.45 7.18
CA SER A 7 4.36 -7.09 5.76
C SER A 7 3.26 -7.68 4.89
N LEU A 8 2.90 -8.96 5.07
CA LEU A 8 1.85 -9.61 4.28
C LEU A 8 0.47 -9.01 4.55
N ILE A 9 0.14 -8.73 5.81
CA ILE A 9 -1.11 -8.05 6.18
C ILE A 9 -1.15 -6.66 5.55
N SER A 10 -0.04 -5.93 5.65
CA SER A 10 0.07 -4.59 5.08
C SER A 10 -0.15 -4.61 3.56
N ILE A 11 0.54 -5.50 2.82
CA ILE A 11 0.34 -5.66 1.38
C ILE A 11 -1.11 -6.03 1.04
N SER A 12 -1.73 -6.92 1.83
CA SER A 12 -3.14 -7.31 1.65
C SER A 12 -4.07 -6.11 1.78
N ILE A 13 -3.83 -5.24 2.76
CA ILE A 13 -4.58 -3.98 2.92
C ILE A 13 -4.32 -3.02 1.74
N GLY A 14 -3.10 -2.98 1.22
CA GLY A 14 -2.77 -2.20 0.02
C GLY A 14 -3.55 -2.66 -1.22
N ILE A 15 -3.65 -3.98 -1.43
CA ILE A 15 -4.47 -4.58 -2.49
C ILE A 15 -5.94 -4.23 -2.33
N LEU A 16 -6.46 -4.30 -1.10
CA LEU A 16 -7.86 -3.92 -0.81
C LEU A 16 -8.09 -2.43 -1.09
N GLY A 17 -7.17 -1.56 -0.66
CA GLY A 17 -7.25 -0.12 -0.91
C GLY A 17 -7.27 0.22 -2.40
N ALA A 18 -6.41 -0.42 -3.19
CA ALA A 18 -6.36 -0.25 -4.65
C ALA A 18 -7.65 -0.75 -5.32
N ASN A 19 -8.14 -1.94 -4.99
CA ASN A 19 -9.37 -2.46 -5.58
C ASN A 19 -10.60 -1.64 -5.19
N LEU A 20 -10.68 -1.19 -3.94
CA LEU A 20 -11.78 -0.35 -3.46
C LEU A 20 -11.76 1.01 -4.15
N MET A 21 -10.57 1.60 -4.36
CA MET A 21 -10.43 2.83 -5.14
C MET A 21 -10.83 2.63 -6.61
N GLY A 22 -10.43 1.53 -7.24
CA GLY A 22 -10.85 1.18 -8.59
C GLY A 22 -12.36 0.93 -8.72
N TYR A 23 -13.00 0.43 -7.66
CA TYR A 23 -14.45 0.26 -7.60
C TYR A 23 -15.20 1.61 -7.45
N LEU A 24 -14.74 2.49 -6.56
CA LEU A 24 -15.33 3.81 -6.34
C LEU A 24 -15.12 4.75 -7.53
N LYS A 25 -13.92 4.74 -8.13
CA LYS A 25 -13.58 5.56 -9.29
C LYS A 25 -13.17 4.71 -10.47
N LYS A 26 -14.18 4.18 -11.17
CA LYS A 26 -14.02 3.32 -12.35
C LYS A 26 -13.11 3.91 -13.44
N GLU A 27 -13.07 5.24 -13.57
CA GLU A 27 -12.19 5.95 -14.51
C GLU A 27 -10.70 5.61 -14.32
N TYR A 28 -10.28 5.37 -13.07
CA TYR A 28 -8.91 5.06 -12.74
C TYR A 28 -8.61 3.55 -12.81
N SER A 29 -9.62 2.69 -12.85
CA SER A 29 -9.41 1.25 -12.76
C SER A 29 -8.67 0.69 -13.98
N PHE A 30 -7.78 -0.28 -13.70
CA PHE A 30 -7.08 -1.11 -14.68
C PHE A 30 -7.58 -2.58 -14.64
N GLY A 31 -8.81 -2.81 -14.18
CA GLY A 31 -9.36 -4.14 -13.91
C GLY A 31 -8.79 -4.77 -12.63
N PHE A 32 -9.27 -5.96 -12.24
CA PHE A 32 -8.90 -6.60 -10.98
C PHE A 32 -7.39 -6.91 -10.89
N THR A 33 -6.82 -7.50 -11.94
CA THR A 33 -5.39 -7.84 -11.98
C THR A 33 -4.51 -6.58 -11.95
N GLY A 34 -4.85 -5.55 -12.73
CA GLY A 34 -4.12 -4.30 -12.77
C GLY A 34 -4.18 -3.54 -11.44
N ASN A 35 -5.37 -3.39 -10.86
CA ASN A 35 -5.55 -2.78 -9.55
C ASN A 35 -4.76 -3.53 -8.46
N THR A 36 -4.73 -4.87 -8.51
CA THR A 36 -4.00 -5.69 -7.54
C THR A 36 -2.49 -5.51 -7.65
N LEU A 37 -1.94 -5.49 -8.87
CA LEU A 37 -0.51 -5.21 -9.10
C LEU A 37 -0.14 -3.82 -8.58
N VAL A 38 -0.94 -2.81 -8.92
CA VAL A 38 -0.72 -1.44 -8.43
C VAL A 38 -0.86 -1.37 -6.91
N GLY A 39 -1.79 -2.12 -6.32
CA GLY A 39 -1.96 -2.24 -4.88
C GLY A 39 -0.72 -2.81 -4.18
N VAL A 40 -0.14 -3.89 -4.71
CA VAL A 40 1.09 -4.49 -4.17
C VAL A 40 2.27 -3.51 -4.28
N PHE A 41 2.54 -2.98 -5.47
CA PHE A 41 3.72 -2.13 -5.66
C PHE A 41 3.56 -0.74 -5.02
N GLY A 42 2.36 -0.16 -5.09
CA GLY A 42 2.05 1.14 -4.49
C GLY A 42 2.14 1.12 -2.96
N SER A 43 1.63 0.05 -2.33
CA SER A 43 1.78 -0.13 -0.88
C SER A 43 3.23 -0.32 -0.46
N ILE A 44 3.98 -1.21 -1.13
CA ILE A 44 5.41 -1.45 -0.83
C ILE A 44 6.21 -0.16 -0.98
N PHE A 45 5.96 0.63 -2.04
CA PHE A 45 6.65 1.89 -2.28
C PHE A 45 6.44 2.88 -1.14
N LEU A 46 5.19 3.09 -0.70
CA LEU A 46 4.91 4.00 0.41
C LEU A 46 5.46 3.48 1.73
N ILE A 47 5.25 2.20 2.05
CA ILE A 47 5.79 1.59 3.28
C ILE A 47 7.30 1.73 3.32
N LYS A 48 8.01 1.52 2.21
CA LYS A 48 9.48 1.62 2.18
C LYS A 48 9.96 3.06 2.32
N THR A 49 9.23 4.01 1.73
CA THR A 49 9.53 5.44 1.83
C THR A 49 9.37 5.93 3.27
N PHE A 50 8.26 5.56 3.91
CA PHE A 50 7.97 5.91 5.31
C PHE A 50 8.65 4.98 6.33
N GLY A 51 9.17 3.84 5.89
CA GLY A 51 9.93 2.90 6.71
C GLY A 51 11.19 3.53 7.30
N ARG A 52 11.81 4.47 6.57
CA ARG A 52 12.93 5.30 7.05
C ARG A 52 12.56 6.24 8.20
N LEU A 53 11.27 6.56 8.36
CA LEU A 53 10.75 7.34 9.50
C LEU A 53 10.40 6.44 10.70
N GLY A 54 10.66 5.13 10.64
CA GLY A 54 10.44 4.19 11.74
C GLY A 54 9.09 3.44 11.71
N PHE A 55 8.39 3.47 10.56
CA PHE A 55 7.13 2.75 10.33
C PHE A 55 7.31 1.44 9.55
N ASP A 56 8.53 0.92 9.48
CA ASP A 56 8.83 -0.37 8.83
C ASP A 56 8.29 -1.53 9.70
N PRO A 57 7.84 -2.65 9.12
CA PRO A 57 7.38 -3.83 9.86
C PRO A 57 8.34 -4.33 10.94
N TRP A 58 9.64 -4.17 10.72
CA TRP A 58 10.67 -4.50 11.69
C TRP A 58 10.80 -3.49 12.83
N ALA A 59 10.42 -2.23 12.61
CA ALA A 59 10.41 -1.18 13.62
C ALA A 59 9.08 -1.12 14.42
N ILE A 60 8.06 -1.86 14.00
CA ILE A 60 6.81 -2.06 14.76
C ILE A 60 7.02 -3.08 15.89
N MET A 61 7.96 -3.99 15.65
CA MET A 61 8.31 -5.08 16.52
C MET A 61 9.59 -4.78 17.28
N TYR A 62 9.52 -4.74 18.60
CA TYR A 62 10.69 -4.72 19.48
C TYR A 62 10.77 -6.02 20.25
N ALA A 63 11.95 -6.34 20.80
CA ALA A 63 12.24 -7.61 21.44
C ALA A 63 11.20 -8.05 22.51
N ASP A 64 10.61 -7.10 23.23
CA ASP A 64 9.63 -7.34 24.30
C ASP A 64 8.27 -6.65 24.10
N GLY A 65 7.97 -6.12 22.91
CA GLY A 65 6.74 -5.33 22.74
C GLY A 65 6.29 -5.03 21.31
N PHE A 66 4.99 -4.73 21.21
CA PHE A 66 4.31 -4.37 19.97
C PHE A 66 3.77 -2.94 20.07
N ASN A 67 4.11 -2.09 19.10
CA ASN A 67 3.57 -0.74 19.04
C ASN A 67 2.36 -0.68 18.09
N GLY A 68 1.15 -0.79 18.66
CA GLY A 68 -0.10 -0.76 17.91
C GLY A 68 -0.34 0.52 17.11
N PHE A 69 0.15 1.66 17.60
CA PHE A 69 0.07 2.92 16.87
C PHE A 69 0.88 2.88 15.57
N ARG A 70 2.11 2.34 15.62
CA ARG A 70 2.95 2.20 14.41
C ARG A 70 2.36 1.19 13.42
N LEU A 71 1.72 0.13 13.90
CA LEU A 71 0.98 -0.78 13.03
C LEU A 71 -0.16 -0.05 12.31
N LEU A 72 -1.00 0.68 13.05
CA LEU A 72 -2.13 1.41 12.48
C LEU A 72 -1.68 2.39 11.39
N VAL A 73 -0.60 3.14 11.64
CA VAL A 73 -0.01 4.05 10.64
C VAL A 73 0.51 3.27 9.42
N ASN A 74 1.18 2.14 9.62
CA ASN A 74 1.67 1.31 8.50
C ASN A 74 0.52 0.80 7.62
N LEU A 75 -0.59 0.34 8.23
CA LEU A 75 -1.76 -0.13 7.49
C LEU A 75 -2.45 1.01 6.73
N LEU A 76 -2.57 2.20 7.33
CA LEU A 76 -3.11 3.38 6.66
C LEU A 76 -2.23 3.80 5.47
N LEU A 77 -0.91 3.84 5.65
CA LEU A 77 0.03 4.14 4.59
C LEU A 77 -0.04 3.11 3.46
N SER A 78 -0.24 1.84 3.78
CA SER A 78 -0.42 0.80 2.78
C SER A 78 -1.70 0.98 1.97
N ALA A 79 -2.83 1.21 2.64
CA ALA A 79 -4.12 1.47 1.99
C ALA A 79 -4.04 2.71 1.08
N LEU A 80 -3.45 3.79 1.58
CA LEU A 80 -3.19 5.01 0.81
C LEU A 80 -2.24 4.75 -0.35
N GLY A 81 -1.22 3.91 -0.17
CA GLY A 81 -0.26 3.56 -1.21
C GLY A 81 -0.89 2.80 -2.36
N GLY A 82 -1.78 1.86 -2.05
CA GLY A 82 -2.57 1.16 -3.07
C GLY A 82 -3.51 2.11 -3.81
N ALA A 83 -4.24 2.97 -3.10
CA ALA A 83 -5.20 3.89 -3.70
C ALA A 83 -4.53 5.01 -4.54
N LEU A 84 -3.52 5.68 -3.98
CA LEU A 84 -2.76 6.74 -4.65
C LEU A 84 -1.94 6.19 -5.81
N GLY A 85 -1.36 4.99 -5.67
CA GLY A 85 -0.65 4.31 -6.75
C GLY A 85 -1.53 4.18 -7.99
N LEU A 86 -2.81 3.88 -7.82
CA LEU A 86 -3.78 3.75 -8.90
C LEU A 86 -4.03 5.08 -9.64
N ILE A 87 -4.13 6.18 -8.89
CA ILE A 87 -4.26 7.52 -9.47
C ILE A 87 -3.00 7.87 -10.28
N VAL A 88 -1.82 7.71 -9.68
CA VAL A 88 -0.54 8.08 -10.31
C VAL A 88 -0.32 7.27 -11.59
N VAL A 89 -0.54 5.96 -11.55
CA VAL A 89 -0.38 5.09 -12.73
C VAL A 89 -1.36 5.49 -13.84
N LYS A 90 -2.60 5.85 -13.51
CA LYS A 90 -3.55 6.36 -14.52
C LYS A 90 -3.11 7.68 -15.13
N MET A 91 -2.63 8.62 -14.31
CA MET A 91 -2.11 9.89 -14.82
C MET A 91 -0.92 9.67 -15.77
N MET A 92 0.00 8.76 -15.42
CA MET A 92 1.13 8.40 -16.29
C MET A 92 0.65 7.76 -17.58
N TYR A 93 -0.29 6.81 -17.51
CA TYR A 93 -0.86 6.15 -18.68
C TYR A 93 -1.47 7.15 -19.67
N ASN A 94 -2.29 8.08 -19.17
CA ASN A 94 -2.92 9.10 -20.00
C ASN A 94 -1.89 10.05 -20.63
N LYS A 95 -0.79 10.37 -19.93
CA LYS A 95 0.26 11.25 -20.43
C LYS A 95 1.17 10.59 -21.45
N LEU A 96 1.37 9.27 -21.37
CA LEU A 96 2.19 8.49 -22.30
C LEU A 96 1.43 8.09 -23.58
N ASN A 97 0.10 8.00 -23.50
CA ASN A 97 -0.77 7.75 -24.66
C ASN A 97 -1.32 9.05 -25.29
N ALA A 98 -0.82 10.21 -24.88
CA ALA A 98 -1.10 11.52 -25.49
C ALA A 98 0.04 11.89 -26.44
#